data_AF-A0A235J4L5-F1
#
_entry.id   AF-A0A235J4L5-F1
#
_cell.length_a   1.000
_cell.length_b   1.000
_cell.length_c   1.000
_cell.angle_alpha   90.00
_cell.angle_beta   90.00
_cell.angle_gamma   90.00
#
_symmetry.space_group_name_H-M   'P 1'
#
loop_
_entity.id
_entity.type
_entity.pdbx_description
1 polymer ?
#
loop_
_entity_poly.entity_id
_entity_poly.type
_entity_poly.pdbx_seq_one_letter_code
_entity_poly.pdbx_strand_id
1 'polypeptide(L)'
;MRLKTWESPRKEGRNDKGRGGSARKRQLKKQRQMLRQRLKEANKLENNKNNRAGEDKFIFPFFFEFLFQKEIKLRYFSIHRQN
;
A
#
# COMPACT_ATOMS: atom_id res chain seq x y z
N MET A 1 -6.50 1.19 -31.66
CA MET A 1 -6.35 2.45 -32.43
C MET A 1 -5.05 2.36 -33.20
N ARG A 2 -5.06 2.41 -34.54
CA ARG A 2 -3.87 2.20 -35.38
C ARG A 2 -3.17 3.55 -35.59
N LEU A 3 -1.88 3.65 -35.25
CA LEU A 3 -1.07 4.86 -35.45
C LEU A 3 -0.82 5.10 -36.95
N LYS A 4 -0.74 6.36 -37.37
CA LYS A 4 -0.35 6.70 -38.75
C LYS A 4 1.12 6.36 -38.96
N THR A 5 1.50 5.94 -40.17
CA THR A 5 2.85 5.43 -40.49
C THR A 5 3.98 6.43 -40.21
N TRP A 6 3.68 7.73 -40.21
CA TRP A 6 4.61 8.81 -39.87
C TRP A 6 4.57 9.24 -38.40
N GLU A 7 3.80 8.53 -37.57
CA GLU A 7 3.60 8.83 -36.16
C GLU A 7 4.38 7.79 -35.34
N SER A 8 5.57 8.16 -34.87
CA SER A 8 6.34 7.32 -33.94
C SER A 8 5.46 6.97 -32.72
N PRO A 9 5.45 5.72 -32.20
CA PRO A 9 4.66 5.32 -31.05
C PRO A 9 4.85 6.32 -29.91
N ARG A 10 3.88 7.21 -29.74
CA ARG A 10 3.98 8.30 -28.76
C ARG A 10 3.87 7.66 -27.39
N LYS A 11 4.98 7.54 -26.68
CA LYS A 11 4.97 7.14 -25.27
C LYS A 11 4.12 8.14 -24.48
N GLU A 12 3.16 7.63 -23.73
CA GLU A 12 2.42 8.42 -22.75
C GLU A 12 3.41 9.00 -21.71
N GLY A 13 3.21 10.25 -21.29
CA GLY A 13 4.04 10.88 -20.22
C GLY A 13 4.93 12.05 -20.64
N ARG A 14 4.91 12.48 -21.92
CA ARG A 14 5.67 13.67 -22.39
C ARG A 14 5.29 14.98 -21.64
N ASN A 15 4.08 15.02 -21.08
CA ASN A 15 3.47 16.22 -20.47
C ASN A 15 3.44 16.18 -18.93
N ASP A 16 3.99 15.13 -18.30
CA ASP A 16 3.89 14.91 -16.85
C ASP A 16 4.68 15.92 -16.01
N LYS A 17 5.69 16.56 -16.64
CA LYS A 17 6.53 17.60 -16.05
C LYS A 17 6.09 19.02 -16.45
N GLY A 18 5.13 19.15 -17.38
CA GLY A 18 4.60 20.44 -17.82
C GLY A 18 3.53 21.01 -16.88
N ARG A 19 3.09 22.25 -17.14
CA ARG A 19 2.06 22.95 -16.34
C ARG A 19 0.74 22.18 -16.26
N GLY A 20 0.34 21.53 -17.35
CA GLY A 20 -0.86 20.67 -17.39
C GLY A 20 -0.72 19.38 -16.59
N GLY A 21 0.43 18.71 -16.67
CA GLY A 21 0.70 17.49 -15.89
C GLY A 21 0.80 17.76 -14.40
N SER A 22 1.45 18.86 -13.99
CA SER A 22 1.55 19.24 -12.58
C SER A 22 0.20 19.66 -12.00
N ALA A 23 -0.63 20.39 -12.75
CA ALA A 23 -2.00 20.72 -12.35
C ALA A 23 -2.87 19.47 -12.17
N ARG A 24 -2.81 18.53 -13.12
CA ARG A 24 -3.54 17.25 -13.04
C ARG A 24 -3.10 16.41 -11.85
N LYS A 25 -1.79 16.33 -11.57
CA LYS A 25 -1.25 15.65 -10.37
C LYS A 25 -1.77 16.28 -9.08
N ARG A 26 -1.86 17.60 -9.00
CA ARG A 26 -2.43 18.32 -7.84
C ARG A 26 -3.92 17.99 -7.65
N GLN A 27 -4.71 17.94 -8.73
CA GLN A 27 -6.12 17.55 -8.68
C GLN A 27 -6.29 16.12 -8.15
N LEU A 28 -5.52 15.17 -8.70
CA LEU A 28 -5.56 13.77 -8.25
C LEU A 28 -5.14 13.63 -6.78
N LYS A 29 -4.13 14.38 -6.33
CA LYS A 29 -3.72 14.41 -4.92
C LYS A 29 -4.85 14.90 -4.01
N LYS A 30 -5.55 15.98 -4.40
CA LYS A 30 -6.71 16.49 -3.65
C LYS A 30 -7.83 15.47 -3.57
N GLN A 31 -8.19 14.82 -4.68
CA GLN A 31 -9.22 13.77 -4.69
C GLN A 31 -8.87 12.62 -3.75
N ARG A 32 -7.62 12.13 -3.78
CA ARG A 32 -7.14 11.07 -2.88
C ARG A 32 -7.17 11.49 -1.41
N GLN A 33 -6.81 12.73 -1.10
CA GLN A 33 -6.85 13.25 0.27
C GLN A 33 -8.29 13.33 0.80
N MET A 34 -9.23 13.82 -0.03
CA MET A 34 -10.66 13.84 0.31
C MET A 34 -11.19 12.44 0.57
N LEU A 35 -10.83 11.47 -0.28
CA LEU A 35 -11.22 10.07 -0.08
C LEU A 35 -10.69 9.51 1.24
N ARG A 36 -9.42 9.77 1.58
CA ARG A 36 -8.83 9.35 2.86
C ARG A 36 -9.57 9.94 4.05
N GLN A 37 -9.95 11.20 4.00
CA GLN A 37 -10.71 11.85 5.06
C GLN A 37 -12.09 11.20 5.22
N ARG A 38 -12.83 11.00 4.13
CA ARG A 38 -14.14 10.33 4.15
C ARG A 38 -14.07 8.91 4.73
N LEU A 39 -13.07 8.13 4.33
CA LEU A 39 -12.87 6.78 4.87
C LEU A 39 -12.52 6.81 6.36
N LYS A 40 -11.69 7.78 6.80
CA LYS A 40 -11.35 7.94 8.22
C LYS A 40 -12.55 8.38 9.05
N GLU A 41 -13.35 9.31 8.54
CA GLU A 41 -14.57 9.80 9.19
C GLU A 41 -15.63 8.69 9.33
N ALA A 42 -15.83 7.88 8.30
CA ALA A 42 -16.71 6.72 8.36
C ALA A 42 -16.34 5.77 9.50
N ASN A 43 -15.05 5.46 9.67
CA ASN A 43 -14.56 4.63 10.77
C ASN A 43 -14.66 5.30 12.14
N LYS A 44 -14.53 6.64 12.21
CA LYS A 44 -14.61 7.37 13.49
C LYS A 44 -16.04 7.41 14.05
N LEU A 45 -17.04 7.44 13.18
CA LEU A 45 -18.46 7.44 13.56
C LEU A 45 -18.90 6.07 14.12
N GLU A 46 -18.33 4.98 13.61
CA GLU A 46 -18.44 3.64 14.18
C GLU A 46 -17.72 3.55 15.55
N ASN A 47 -16.47 4.01 15.64
CA ASN A 47 -15.70 3.92 16.89
C ASN A 47 -16.29 4.73 18.05
N ASN A 48 -16.95 5.87 17.79
CA ASN A 48 -17.63 6.64 18.84
C ASN A 48 -18.85 5.92 19.43
N LYS A 49 -19.41 4.91 18.75
CA LYS A 49 -20.43 4.02 19.32
C LYS A 49 -19.82 2.86 20.12
N ASN A 50 -18.54 2.54 19.88
CA ASN A 50 -17.89 1.32 20.37
C ASN A 50 -16.90 1.58 21.53
N ASN A 51 -16.61 2.84 21.89
CA ASN A 51 -15.66 3.23 22.94
C ASN A 51 -16.12 2.93 24.40
N ARG A 52 -16.92 1.89 24.62
CA ARG A 52 -17.20 1.34 25.96
C ARG A 52 -16.68 -0.09 26.19
N ALA A 53 -16.02 -0.73 25.21
CA ALA A 53 -15.54 -2.08 25.44
C ALA A 53 -14.21 -2.38 24.72
N GLY A 54 -13.18 -2.62 25.53
CA GLY A 54 -12.07 -3.49 25.14
C GLY A 54 -10.84 -2.77 24.64
N GLU A 55 -10.02 -2.33 25.59
CA GLU A 55 -8.56 -2.55 25.61
C GLU A 55 -7.98 -3.03 24.28
N ASP A 56 -7.29 -2.13 23.57
CA ASP A 56 -6.39 -2.47 22.47
C ASP A 56 -5.23 -3.32 23.04
N LYS A 57 -5.51 -4.61 23.23
CA LYS A 57 -4.50 -5.63 23.44
C LYS A 57 -3.65 -5.62 22.18
N PHE A 58 -2.38 -5.32 22.37
CA PHE A 58 -1.30 -5.35 21.41
C PHE A 58 -1.29 -6.67 20.61
N ILE A 59 -2.11 -6.77 19.56
CA ILE A 59 -2.18 -7.93 18.65
C ILE A 59 -1.06 -7.87 17.59
N PHE A 60 -0.16 -6.88 17.66
CA PHE A 60 1.00 -6.79 16.79
C PHE A 60 2.25 -6.41 17.62
N PRO A 61 3.28 -7.26 17.66
CA PRO A 61 3.81 -8.00 16.51
C PRO A 61 3.88 -9.53 16.68
N PHE A 62 2.78 -10.22 17.04
CA PHE A 62 2.78 -11.71 17.05
C PHE A 62 2.98 -12.32 15.65
N PHE A 63 2.68 -11.57 14.57
CA PHE A 63 2.89 -12.04 13.19
C PHE A 63 4.36 -12.13 12.77
N PHE A 64 5.27 -11.37 13.40
CA PHE A 64 6.70 -11.41 13.03
C PHE A 64 7.41 -12.66 13.57
N GLU A 65 6.97 -13.20 14.71
CA GLU A 65 7.64 -14.30 15.39
C GLU A 65 7.53 -15.63 14.63
N PHE A 66 6.44 -15.83 13.88
CA PHE A 66 6.25 -17.05 13.07
C PHE A 66 7.13 -17.11 11.83
N LEU A 67 7.53 -15.97 11.27
CA LEU A 67 8.40 -15.91 10.09
C LEU A 67 9.86 -16.26 10.43
N PHE A 68 10.32 -15.91 11.63
CA PHE A 68 11.69 -16.23 12.08
C PHE A 68 11.87 -17.70 12.46
N GLN A 69 10.82 -18.38 12.94
CA GLN A 69 10.93 -19.81 13.33
C GLN A 69 11.24 -20.75 12.17
N LYS A 70 10.77 -20.44 10.95
CA LYS A 70 10.93 -21.34 9.80
C LYS A 70 12.36 -21.38 9.25
N GLU A 71 13.10 -20.27 9.34
CA GLU A 71 14.49 -20.25 8.88
C GLU A 71 15.44 -21.02 9.82
N ILE A 72 15.19 -20.98 11.12
CA ILE A 72 16.01 -21.67 12.12
C ILE A 72 15.92 -23.20 11.92
N LYS A 73 14.72 -23.73 11.69
CA LYS A 73 14.50 -25.18 11.55
C LYS A 73 15.13 -25.76 10.28
N LEU A 74 15.12 -25.03 9.17
CA LEU A 74 15.75 -25.44 7.91
C LEU A 74 17.28 -25.50 8.02
N ARG A 75 17.87 -24.54 8.74
CA ARG A 75 19.33 -24.50 8.97
C ARG A 75 19.80 -25.65 9.85
N TYR A 76 19.08 -25.97 10.93
CA TYR A 76 19.40 -27.12 11.79
C TYR A 76 19.30 -28.47 11.05
N PHE A 77 18.26 -28.66 10.22
CA PHE A 77 18.12 -29.87 9.42
C PHE A 77 19.22 -30.02 8.36
N SER A 78 19.66 -28.92 7.74
CA SER A 78 20.77 -28.94 6.79
C SER A 78 22.10 -29.32 7.44
N ILE A 79 22.35 -28.88 8.68
CA ILE A 79 23.60 -29.18 9.40
C ILE A 79 23.63 -30.65 9.84
N HIS A 80 22.51 -31.19 10.34
CA HIS A 80 22.44 -32.57 10.81
C HIS A 80 22.46 -33.64 9.71
N ARG A 81 22.29 -33.25 8.44
CA ARG A 81 22.32 -34.15 7.28
C ARG A 81 23.72 -34.36 6.71
N GLN A 82 24.71 -33.54 7.10
CA GLN A 82 26.08 -33.59 6.57
C GLN A 82 27.10 -34.28 7.49
N ASN A 83 26.66 -34.86 8.62
CA ASN A 83 27.48 -35.73 9.47
C ASN A 83 27.01 -37.19 9.38
#